data_AF-A0A3D0SZM5-F1
#
_entry.id   AF-A0A3D0SZM5-F1
#
_cell.length_a   1.000
_cell.length_b   1.000
_cell.length_c   1.000
_cell.angle_alpha   90.00
_cell.angle_beta   90.00
_cell.angle_gamma   90.00
#
_symmetry.space_group_name_H-M   'P 1'
#
loop_
_entity.id
_entity.type
_entity.pdbx_description
1 polymer ?
#
loop_
_entity_poly.entity_id
_entity_poly.type
_entity_poly.pdbx_seq_one_letter_code
_entity_poly.pdbx_strand_id
1 'polypeptide(L)'
;MKQSELKLVQSELKSKGYYSGGVDGFSGPKTRAAVHQFLSDNTGQLSADWTEWNNVRKRVAALQLLALQNQLDVGPVDGLHGPQTESAATLLQQLLTQGAIARQFSDITPVRENPYQFPLENEAELNAFYGQPGSIELVRIECPWLLRLDWDLSTTTRVIAIHEK
;
A
#
# COMPACT_ATOMS: atom_id res chain seq x y z
N MET A 1 3.10 -17.14 1.51
CA MET A 1 1.99 -17.25 2.48
C MET A 1 2.52 -17.61 3.87
N LYS A 2 2.17 -16.80 4.86
CA LYS A 2 2.58 -16.91 6.27
C LYS A 2 1.69 -17.90 7.03
N GLN A 3 2.13 -18.35 8.22
CA GLN A 3 1.33 -19.29 9.03
C GLN A 3 -0.02 -18.68 9.48
N SER A 4 -0.05 -17.38 9.79
CA SER A 4 -1.28 -16.64 10.12
C SER A 4 -2.29 -16.66 8.99
N GLU A 5 -1.84 -16.42 7.76
CA GLU A 5 -2.67 -16.47 6.55
C GLU A 5 -3.21 -17.89 6.31
N LEU A 6 -2.43 -18.94 6.59
CA LEU A 6 -2.94 -20.31 6.47
C LEU A 6 -3.98 -20.65 7.53
N LYS A 7 -3.84 -20.14 8.76
CA LYS A 7 -4.89 -20.25 9.79
C LYS A 7 -6.17 -19.56 9.34
N LEU A 8 -6.05 -18.38 8.73
CA LEU A 8 -7.18 -17.66 8.14
C LEU A 8 -7.91 -18.52 7.11
N VAL A 9 -7.18 -19.08 6.13
CA VAL A 9 -7.75 -19.98 5.11
C VAL A 9 -8.42 -21.21 5.74
N GLN A 10 -7.77 -21.86 6.72
CA GLN A 10 -8.35 -23.02 7.41
C GLN A 10 -9.64 -22.67 8.17
N SER A 11 -9.68 -21.51 8.83
CA SER A 11 -10.86 -21.02 9.52
C SER A 11 -12.02 -20.78 8.56
N GLU A 12 -11.75 -20.12 7.44
CA GLU A 12 -12.76 -19.82 6.41
C GLU A 12 -13.26 -21.08 5.71
N LEU A 13 -12.36 -21.98 5.32
CA LEU A 13 -12.74 -23.28 4.73
C LEU A 13 -13.57 -24.11 5.73
N LYS A 14 -13.32 -23.98 7.02
CA LYS A 14 -14.11 -24.65 8.06
C LYS A 14 -15.50 -24.05 8.19
N SER A 15 -15.61 -22.73 8.20
CA SER A 15 -16.88 -22.00 8.20
C SER A 15 -17.77 -22.39 6.99
N LYS A 16 -17.15 -22.56 5.82
CA LYS A 16 -17.82 -22.98 4.58
C LYS A 16 -18.06 -24.50 4.47
N GLY A 17 -17.66 -25.30 5.46
CA GLY A 17 -17.88 -26.75 5.49
C GLY A 17 -16.88 -27.62 4.73
N TYR A 18 -15.84 -27.04 4.12
CA TYR A 18 -14.79 -27.77 3.38
C TYR A 18 -13.73 -28.38 4.29
N TYR A 19 -13.50 -27.82 5.48
CA TYR A 19 -12.42 -28.23 6.37
C TYR A 19 -12.92 -28.71 7.73
N SER A 20 -12.62 -29.97 8.07
CA SER A 20 -12.98 -30.60 9.36
C SER A 20 -11.81 -30.70 10.34
N GLY A 21 -10.64 -30.16 10.00
CA GLY A 21 -9.44 -30.22 10.83
C GLY A 21 -9.35 -29.12 11.91
N GLY A 22 -8.19 -29.09 12.58
CA GLY A 22 -7.81 -28.04 13.52
C GLY A 22 -7.22 -26.84 12.78
N VAL A 23 -7.54 -25.62 13.22
CA VAL A 23 -6.99 -24.38 12.65
C VAL A 23 -5.62 -24.12 13.28
N ASP A 24 -4.60 -24.76 12.74
CA ASP A 24 -3.25 -24.82 13.31
C ASP A 24 -2.19 -24.07 12.48
N GLY A 25 -2.54 -23.70 11.24
CA GLY A 25 -1.64 -23.08 10.27
C GLY A 25 -0.70 -24.08 9.60
N PHE A 26 -0.96 -25.39 9.71
CA PHE A 26 -0.16 -26.44 9.09
C PHE A 26 -0.84 -27.03 7.85
N SER A 27 -0.04 -27.20 6.79
CA SER A 27 -0.51 -27.72 5.50
C SER A 27 -0.47 -29.25 5.44
N GLY A 28 -1.22 -29.89 6.33
CA GLY A 28 -1.40 -31.35 6.36
C GLY A 28 -2.32 -31.89 5.25
N PRO A 29 -2.49 -33.23 5.16
CA PRO A 29 -3.34 -33.87 4.15
C PRO A 29 -4.79 -33.36 4.14
N LYS A 30 -5.39 -33.14 5.33
CA LYS A 30 -6.75 -32.59 5.46
C LYS A 30 -6.86 -31.18 4.86
N THR A 31 -5.86 -30.33 5.10
CA THR A 31 -5.84 -28.96 4.57
C THR A 31 -5.73 -28.97 3.05
N ARG A 32 -4.89 -29.87 2.49
CA ARG A 32 -4.72 -30.02 1.03
C ARG A 32 -6.01 -30.52 0.37
N ALA A 33 -6.69 -31.50 0.97
CA ALA A 33 -7.96 -32.01 0.47
C ALA A 33 -9.05 -30.92 0.49
N ALA A 34 -9.17 -30.19 1.59
CA ALA A 34 -10.14 -29.09 1.71
C ALA A 34 -9.89 -27.96 0.70
N VAL A 35 -8.63 -27.56 0.53
CA VAL A 35 -8.23 -26.57 -0.49
C VAL A 35 -8.57 -27.09 -1.89
N HIS A 36 -8.22 -28.34 -2.21
CA HIS A 36 -8.53 -28.91 -3.52
C HIS A 36 -10.03 -28.91 -3.80
N GLN A 37 -10.85 -29.36 -2.85
CA GLN A 37 -12.31 -29.38 -3.00
C GLN A 37 -12.87 -27.97 -3.19
N PHE A 38 -12.39 -27.00 -2.40
CA PHE A 38 -12.81 -25.62 -2.53
C PHE A 38 -12.47 -25.03 -3.90
N LEU A 39 -11.27 -25.32 -4.44
CA LEU A 39 -10.89 -24.90 -5.80
C LEU A 39 -11.72 -25.60 -6.88
N SER A 40 -12.01 -26.91 -6.72
CA SER A 40 -12.87 -27.67 -7.64
C SER A 40 -14.27 -27.08 -7.76
N ASP A 41 -14.84 -26.59 -6.66
CA ASP A 41 -16.18 -25.98 -6.67
C ASP A 41 -16.19 -24.56 -7.26
N ASN A 42 -15.02 -23.91 -7.37
CA ASN A 42 -14.87 -22.53 -7.83
C ASN A 42 -14.04 -22.41 -9.11
N THR A 43 -14.08 -23.43 -9.97
CA THR A 43 -13.30 -23.51 -11.22
C THR A 43 -13.51 -22.35 -12.18
N GLY A 44 -14.68 -21.72 -12.18
CA GLY A 44 -14.99 -20.58 -13.06
C GLY A 44 -14.16 -19.31 -12.80
N GLN A 45 -13.50 -19.21 -11.64
CA GLN A 45 -12.62 -18.08 -11.30
C GLN A 45 -11.14 -18.43 -11.38
N LEU A 46 -10.80 -19.66 -11.76
CA LEU A 46 -9.44 -20.20 -11.82
C LEU A 46 -8.97 -20.34 -13.27
N SER A 47 -7.65 -20.35 -13.45
CA SER A 47 -7.03 -20.74 -14.74
C SER A 47 -7.26 -22.23 -15.02
N ALA A 48 -7.37 -22.64 -16.29
CA ALA A 48 -7.61 -24.03 -16.69
C ALA A 48 -6.58 -25.02 -16.11
N ASP A 49 -5.33 -24.58 -15.91
CA ASP A 49 -4.21 -25.42 -15.47
C ASP A 49 -4.10 -25.55 -13.94
N TRP A 50 -5.09 -25.08 -13.18
CA TRP A 50 -5.02 -25.01 -11.72
C TRP A 50 -4.82 -26.38 -11.04
N THR A 51 -5.23 -27.46 -11.71
CA THR A 51 -5.11 -28.84 -11.21
C THR A 51 -3.65 -29.30 -11.10
N GLU A 52 -2.77 -28.82 -11.98
CA GLU A 52 -1.33 -29.15 -11.99
C GLU A 52 -0.52 -28.35 -10.97
N TRP A 53 -1.13 -27.33 -10.36
CA TRP A 53 -0.43 -26.48 -9.39
C TRP A 53 0.02 -27.25 -8.16
N ASN A 54 1.20 -26.88 -7.65
CA ASN A 54 1.72 -27.40 -6.40
C ASN A 54 0.83 -26.98 -5.21
N ASN A 55 0.97 -27.68 -4.09
CA ASN A 55 0.16 -27.43 -2.88
C ASN A 55 0.36 -26.03 -2.29
N VAL A 56 1.49 -25.36 -2.53
CA VAL A 56 1.71 -23.98 -2.07
C VAL A 56 0.84 -23.03 -2.88
N ARG A 57 0.89 -23.14 -4.20
CA ARG A 57 0.16 -22.32 -5.17
C ARG A 57 -1.36 -22.49 -5.01
N LYS A 58 -1.83 -23.73 -4.82
CA LYS A 58 -3.25 -24.00 -4.51
C LYS A 58 -3.74 -23.32 -3.23
N ARG A 59 -2.91 -23.25 -2.19
CA ARG A 59 -3.27 -22.54 -0.94
C ARG A 59 -3.37 -21.04 -1.13
N VAL A 60 -2.45 -20.46 -1.91
CA VAL A 60 -2.51 -19.03 -2.25
C VAL A 60 -3.74 -18.74 -3.11
N ALA A 61 -4.04 -19.59 -4.08
CA ALA A 61 -5.26 -19.46 -4.90
C ALA A 61 -6.54 -19.54 -4.04
N ALA A 62 -6.57 -20.42 -3.03
CA ALA A 62 -7.67 -20.48 -2.10
C ALA A 62 -7.82 -19.18 -1.28
N LEU A 63 -6.72 -18.59 -0.81
CA LEU A 63 -6.73 -17.28 -0.15
C LEU A 63 -7.25 -16.18 -1.07
N GLN A 64 -6.79 -16.14 -2.32
CA GLN A 64 -7.24 -15.18 -3.33
C GLN A 64 -8.75 -15.32 -3.60
N LEU A 65 -9.25 -16.54 -3.78
CA LEU A 65 -10.69 -16.80 -3.95
C LEU A 65 -11.51 -16.41 -2.72
N LEU A 66 -11.02 -16.69 -1.52
CA LEU A 66 -11.71 -16.29 -0.30
C LEU A 66 -11.81 -14.77 -0.19
N ALA A 67 -10.74 -14.05 -0.53
CA ALA A 67 -10.76 -12.59 -0.59
C ALA A 67 -11.77 -12.08 -1.64
N LEU A 68 -11.75 -12.65 -2.85
CA LEU A 68 -12.63 -12.28 -3.94
C LEU A 68 -14.12 -12.54 -3.61
N GLN A 69 -14.44 -13.65 -2.93
CA GLN A 69 -15.79 -13.95 -2.44
C GLN A 69 -16.28 -12.95 -1.38
N ASN A 70 -15.36 -12.30 -0.66
CA ASN A 70 -15.65 -11.23 0.29
C ASN A 70 -15.55 -9.83 -0.34
N GLN A 71 -15.56 -9.74 -1.68
CA GLN A 71 -15.51 -8.49 -2.44
C GLN A 71 -14.23 -7.67 -2.18
N LEU A 72 -13.14 -8.33 -1.79
CA LEU A 72 -11.83 -7.71 -1.64
C LEU A 72 -11.06 -7.80 -2.95
N ASP A 73 -10.43 -6.70 -3.35
CA ASP A 73 -9.54 -6.69 -4.51
C ASP A 73 -8.26 -7.46 -4.19
N VAL A 74 -7.97 -8.47 -5.01
CA VAL A 74 -6.81 -9.35 -4.90
C VAL A 74 -6.08 -9.52 -6.23
N GLY A 75 -6.55 -8.86 -7.29
CA GLY A 75 -6.12 -9.14 -8.65
C GLY A 75 -6.57 -10.52 -9.16
N PRO A 76 -5.90 -11.08 -10.18
CA PRO A 76 -6.24 -12.38 -10.75
C PRO A 76 -5.94 -13.54 -9.79
N VAL A 77 -6.78 -14.57 -9.79
CA VAL A 77 -6.57 -15.81 -9.02
C VAL A 77 -5.56 -16.70 -9.75
N ASP A 78 -4.28 -16.36 -9.62
CA ASP A 78 -3.15 -17.02 -10.28
C ASP A 78 -2.33 -17.95 -9.34
N GLY A 79 -2.65 -17.94 -8.05
CA GLY A 79 -1.94 -18.65 -6.99
C GLY A 79 -0.55 -18.09 -6.65
N LEU A 80 -0.23 -16.88 -7.10
CA LEU A 80 1.02 -16.18 -6.78
C LEU A 80 0.82 -15.24 -5.59
N HIS A 81 1.77 -15.25 -4.66
CA HIS A 81 1.67 -14.44 -3.44
C HIS A 81 2.41 -13.12 -3.66
N GLY A 82 1.67 -12.09 -4.06
CA GLY A 82 2.18 -10.73 -4.29
C GLY A 82 1.57 -9.69 -3.35
N PRO A 83 1.92 -8.40 -3.53
CA PRO A 83 1.47 -7.31 -2.66
C PRO A 83 -0.06 -7.18 -2.54
N GLN A 84 -0.79 -7.37 -3.66
CA GLN A 84 -2.26 -7.36 -3.66
C GLN A 84 -2.85 -8.54 -2.86
N THR A 85 -2.19 -9.69 -2.89
CA THR A 85 -2.62 -10.84 -2.08
C THR A 85 -2.34 -10.63 -0.59
N GLU A 86 -1.22 -9.99 -0.25
CA GLU A 86 -0.93 -9.62 1.15
C GLU A 86 -1.90 -8.57 1.70
N SER A 87 -2.24 -7.54 0.92
CA SER A 87 -3.21 -6.53 1.32
C SER A 87 -4.60 -7.17 1.49
N ALA A 88 -5.03 -8.00 0.54
CA ALA A 88 -6.29 -8.73 0.61
C ALA A 88 -6.36 -9.67 1.83
N ALA A 89 -5.27 -10.36 2.16
CA ALA A 89 -5.22 -11.22 3.35
C ALA A 89 -5.39 -10.43 4.65
N THR A 90 -4.75 -9.26 4.74
CA THR A 90 -4.86 -8.35 5.89
C THR A 90 -6.28 -7.83 6.04
N LEU A 91 -6.89 -7.41 4.92
CA LEU A 91 -8.27 -6.96 4.85
C LEU A 91 -9.27 -8.05 5.22
N LEU A 92 -9.07 -9.26 4.73
CA LEU A 92 -9.91 -10.41 5.04
C LEU A 92 -9.85 -10.73 6.53
N GLN A 93 -8.65 -10.76 7.11
CA GLN A 93 -8.48 -10.96 8.56
C GLN A 93 -9.20 -9.86 9.37
N GLN A 94 -9.11 -8.61 8.92
CA GLN A 94 -9.79 -7.50 9.57
C GLN A 94 -11.31 -7.63 9.49
N LEU A 95 -11.85 -7.92 8.30
CA LEU A 95 -13.28 -8.11 8.09
C LEU A 95 -13.84 -9.23 8.97
N LEU A 96 -13.12 -10.35 9.09
CA LEU A 96 -13.57 -11.50 9.89
C LEU A 96 -13.48 -11.25 11.40
N THR A 97 -12.55 -10.43 11.85
CA THR A 97 -12.36 -10.13 13.29
C THR A 97 -13.24 -8.99 13.79
N GLN A 98 -13.44 -7.96 12.96
CA GLN A 98 -14.13 -6.72 13.33
C GLN A 98 -15.53 -6.62 12.71
N GLY A 99 -15.86 -7.45 11.73
CA GLY A 99 -17.11 -7.36 10.94
C GLY A 99 -17.12 -6.22 9.91
N ALA A 100 -16.09 -5.36 9.92
CA ALA A 100 -15.95 -4.24 9.00
C ALA A 100 -14.48 -4.03 8.64
N ILE A 101 -14.24 -3.56 7.42
CA ILE A 101 -12.93 -3.11 6.97
C ILE A 101 -12.74 -1.68 7.48
N ALA A 102 -11.71 -1.41 8.30
CA ALA A 102 -11.39 -0.02 8.64
C ALA A 102 -10.95 0.71 7.36
N ARG A 103 -11.34 1.99 7.28
CA ARG A 103 -10.92 2.89 6.21
C ARG A 103 -9.38 2.89 6.14
N GLN A 104 -8.82 2.36 5.05
CA GLN A 104 -7.37 2.29 4.85
C GLN A 104 -6.80 3.66 4.46
N PHE A 105 -7.49 4.36 3.57
CA PHE A 105 -7.21 5.72 3.13
C PHE A 105 -8.57 6.33 2.74
N SER A 106 -8.99 7.36 3.44
CA SER A 106 -10.08 8.23 3.00
C SER A 106 -9.54 9.64 3.04
N ASP A 107 -10.09 10.54 2.23
CA ASP A 107 -9.80 11.96 2.37
C ASP A 107 -10.13 12.37 3.80
N ILE A 108 -9.10 12.49 4.62
CA ILE A 108 -9.21 13.17 5.90
C ILE A 108 -9.44 14.60 5.49
N THR A 109 -10.66 15.11 5.66
CA THR A 109 -10.86 16.56 5.57
C THR A 109 -9.99 17.16 6.67
N PRO A 110 -8.87 17.81 6.33
CA PRO A 110 -7.97 18.28 7.37
C PRO A 110 -8.72 19.33 8.17
N VAL A 111 -8.78 19.14 9.49
CA VAL A 111 -9.33 20.19 10.35
C VAL A 111 -8.33 21.34 10.28
N ARG A 112 -8.75 22.46 9.66
CA ARG A 112 -7.89 23.64 9.50
C ARG A 112 -7.88 24.44 10.80
N GLU A 113 -7.31 23.85 11.85
CA GLU A 113 -7.05 24.54 13.11
C GLU A 113 -5.78 25.39 12.96
N ASN A 114 -5.88 26.69 13.22
CA ASN A 114 -4.74 27.61 13.22
C ASN A 114 -4.50 28.17 14.64
N PRO A 115 -4.05 27.32 15.60
CA PRO A 115 -3.90 27.73 17.00
C PRO A 115 -2.86 28.84 17.19
N TYR A 116 -1.88 28.94 16.28
CA TYR A 116 -0.80 29.92 16.34
C TYR A 116 -1.04 31.14 15.45
N GLN A 117 -2.23 31.27 14.87
CA GLN A 117 -2.61 32.41 14.02
C GLN A 117 -1.58 32.71 12.92
N PHE A 118 -1.03 31.67 12.29
CA PHE A 118 -0.17 31.84 11.13
C PHE A 118 -0.93 32.58 10.01
N PRO A 119 -0.28 33.48 9.27
CA PRO A 119 -0.91 34.20 8.18
C PRO A 119 -1.40 33.22 7.11
N LEU A 120 -2.51 33.56 6.44
CA LEU A 120 -2.93 32.81 5.26
C LEU A 120 -1.91 33.00 4.14
N GLU A 121 -1.89 32.06 3.19
CA GLU A 121 -1.03 32.09 2.00
C GLU A 121 -1.51 33.14 0.98
N ASN A 122 -1.70 34.38 1.42
CA ASN A 122 -1.98 35.53 0.58
C ASN A 122 -0.92 36.61 0.80
N GLU A 123 -0.63 37.38 -0.25
CA GLU A 123 0.45 38.36 -0.24
C GLU A 123 0.28 39.42 0.85
N ALA A 124 -0.95 39.86 1.10
CA ALA A 124 -1.25 40.89 2.09
C ALA A 124 -0.95 40.44 3.53
N GLU A 125 -1.38 39.25 3.92
CA GLU A 125 -1.18 38.71 5.28
C GLU A 125 0.26 38.25 5.49
N LEU A 126 0.90 37.67 4.47
CA LEU A 126 2.32 37.35 4.52
C LEU A 126 3.16 38.61 4.69
N ASN A 127 2.88 39.67 3.92
CA ASN A 127 3.58 40.95 4.06
C ASN A 127 3.30 41.64 5.39
N ALA A 128 2.09 41.50 5.95
CA ALA A 128 1.75 42.05 7.26
C ALA A 128 2.46 41.33 8.41
N PHE A 129 2.62 40.00 8.30
CA PHE A 129 3.24 39.17 9.34
C PHE A 129 4.78 39.14 9.25
N TYR A 130 5.34 38.92 8.05
CA TYR A 130 6.78 38.78 7.81
C TYR A 130 7.45 40.07 7.33
N GLY A 131 6.68 41.07 6.91
CA GLY A 131 7.19 42.27 6.25
C GLY A 131 7.24 42.12 4.72
N GLN A 132 7.36 43.24 4.02
CA GLN A 132 7.55 43.23 2.58
C GLN A 132 8.94 42.70 2.22
N PRO A 133 9.08 41.93 1.12
CA PRO A 133 10.38 41.57 0.59
C PRO A 133 11.25 42.82 0.40
N GLY A 134 12.41 42.85 1.04
CA GLY A 134 13.35 43.96 0.89
C GLY A 134 13.87 44.05 -0.54
N SER A 135 13.86 45.25 -1.13
CA SER A 135 14.61 45.53 -2.35
C SER A 135 16.05 45.87 -1.98
N ILE A 136 16.83 44.83 -1.68
CA ILE A 136 18.25 44.96 -1.36
C ILE A 136 19.02 44.79 -2.67
N GLU A 137 19.90 45.74 -2.97
CA GLU A 137 20.80 45.61 -4.12
C GLU A 137 21.77 44.45 -3.89
N LEU A 138 21.77 43.51 -4.83
CA LEU A 138 22.67 42.35 -4.80
C LEU A 138 23.92 42.66 -5.63
N VAL A 139 25.08 42.51 -5.00
CA VAL A 139 26.37 42.63 -5.68
C VAL A 139 26.79 41.27 -6.21
N ARG A 140 27.29 41.26 -7.44
CA ARG A 140 27.78 40.06 -8.12
C ARG A 140 29.29 39.93 -7.94
N ILE A 141 29.73 38.79 -7.41
CA ILE A 141 31.16 38.48 -7.19
C ILE A 141 31.55 37.24 -7.99
N GLU A 142 32.73 37.30 -8.60
CA GLU A 142 33.32 36.14 -9.28
C GLU A 142 33.87 35.12 -8.28
N CYS A 143 33.49 33.86 -8.47
CA CYS A 143 34.00 32.71 -7.76
C CYS A 143 35.24 32.15 -8.47
N PRO A 144 36.24 31.68 -7.70
CA PRO A 144 37.42 31.02 -8.27
C PRO A 144 37.09 29.66 -8.89
N TRP A 145 35.99 29.03 -8.48
CA TRP A 145 35.52 27.74 -8.98
C TRP A 145 34.39 27.87 -10.00
N LEU A 146 34.30 26.92 -10.93
CA LEU A 146 33.18 26.80 -11.86
C LEU A 146 32.00 26.11 -11.15
N LEU A 147 30.90 26.83 -10.97
CA LEU A 147 29.68 26.32 -10.35
C LEU A 147 28.76 25.70 -11.39
N ARG A 148 27.99 24.67 -10.99
CA ARG A 148 26.99 23.95 -11.80
C ARG A 148 25.72 23.73 -11.00
N LEU A 149 24.57 23.65 -11.67
CA LEU A 149 23.33 23.23 -11.02
C LEU A 149 23.37 21.71 -10.78
N ASP A 150 22.86 21.27 -9.64
CA ASP A 150 22.84 19.86 -9.22
C ASP A 150 21.88 19.01 -10.06
N TRP A 151 20.76 19.58 -10.52
CA TRP A 151 19.81 18.95 -11.42
C TRP A 151 20.12 19.17 -12.92
N ASP A 152 21.05 20.07 -13.27
CA ASP A 152 21.52 20.32 -14.63
C ASP A 152 23.00 20.75 -14.68
N LEU A 153 23.88 19.77 -14.89
CA LEU A 153 25.34 19.97 -14.94
C LEU A 153 25.82 20.74 -16.17
N SER A 154 24.97 20.98 -17.18
CA SER A 154 25.32 21.74 -18.38
C SER A 154 25.26 23.25 -18.14
N THR A 155 24.41 23.69 -17.22
CA THR A 155 24.31 25.09 -16.80
C THR A 155 25.47 25.42 -15.86
N THR A 156 26.31 26.37 -16.27
CA THR A 156 27.50 26.79 -15.51
C THR A 156 27.49 28.28 -15.21
N THR A 157 28.02 28.66 -14.04
CA THR A 157 28.26 30.06 -13.69
C THR A 157 29.57 30.20 -12.92
N ARG A 158 30.21 31.36 -13.02
CA ARG A 158 31.31 31.79 -12.16
C ARG A 158 30.91 32.91 -11.22
N VAL A 159 29.63 33.29 -11.19
CA VAL A 159 29.18 34.47 -10.46
C VAL A 159 28.11 34.06 -9.45
N ILE A 160 28.25 34.56 -8.23
CA ILE A 160 27.22 34.52 -7.19
C ILE A 160 26.77 35.94 -6.84
N ALA A 161 25.51 36.07 -6.44
CA ALA A 161 24.94 37.33 -5.96
C ALA A 161 24.91 37.29 -4.42
N ILE A 162 25.43 38.33 -3.77
CA ILE A 162 25.43 38.47 -2.30
C ILE A 162 24.90 39.85 -1.90
N HIS A 163 24.48 40.01 -0.64
CA HIS A 163 24.12 41.31 -0.10
C HIS A 163 25.36 42.22 -0.03
N GLU A 164 25.21 43.47 -0.47
CA GLU A 164 26.19 44.51 -0.19
C GLU A 164 26.24 44.78 1.32
N LYS A 165 27.45 45.03 1.85
CA LYS A 165 27.67 45.28 3.29
C LYS A 165 27.49 46.76 3.63
#